data_AF-A0A958G2X2-F1
#
_entry.id   AF-A0A958G2X2-F1
#
_cell.length_a   1.000
_cell.length_b   1.000
_cell.length_c   1.000
_cell.angle_alpha   90.00
_cell.angle_beta   90.00
_cell.angle_gamma   90.00
#
_symmetry.space_group_name_H-M   'P 1'
#
loop_
_entity.id
_entity.type
_entity.pdbx_description
1 polymer ?
#
loop_
_entity_poly.entity_id
_entity_poly.type
_entity_poly.pdbx_seq_one_letter_code
_entity_poly.pdbx_strand_id
1 'polypeptide(L)' 'MVEVCSLATGFLRARPIRIFSLLALSAFLYVPQLAALEVGDKTPDFVLPSSSGKTLRLSDYRGKIVLLDFWATWCSSC' A
#
# COMPACT_ATOMS: atom_id res chain seq x y z
N MET A 1 31.12 -7.54 12.49
CA MET A 1 30.36 -8.74 12.86
C MET A 1 29.07 -8.70 12.05
N VAL A 2 28.96 -9.24 10.85
CA VAL A 2 29.64 -10.38 10.19
C VAL A 2 29.81 -9.93 8.73
N GLU A 3 31.03 -9.75 8.22
CA GLU A 3 31.73 -10.83 7.52
C GLU A 3 30.88 -11.56 6.47
N VAL A 4 30.38 -10.81 5.49
CA VAL A 4 30.35 -11.32 4.11
C VAL A 4 31.43 -10.53 3.38
N CYS A 5 32.71 -10.69 3.76
CA CYS A 5 33.51 -11.81 3.28
C CYS A 5 33.29 -11.94 1.76
N SER A 6 33.96 -11.07 1.03
CA SER A 6 35.10 -11.47 0.21
C SER A 6 34.70 -12.19 -1.08
N LEU A 7 35.26 -11.68 -2.17
CA LEU A 7 35.76 -12.53 -3.24
C LEU A 7 34.72 -13.31 -4.06
N ALA A 8 33.65 -12.64 -4.50
CA ALA A 8 33.10 -12.91 -5.84
C ALA A 8 33.69 -11.94 -6.89
N THR A 9 34.98 -11.58 -6.73
CA THR A 9 35.87 -11.16 -7.81
C THR A 9 36.10 -12.35 -8.74
N GLY A 10 35.11 -12.69 -9.56
CA GLY A 10 35.21 -13.92 -10.35
C GLY A 10 34.01 -14.27 -11.22
N PHE A 11 33.33 -13.30 -11.84
CA PHE A 11 32.43 -13.63 -12.96
C PHE A 11 32.57 -12.61 -14.09
N LEU A 12 33.65 -12.79 -14.85
CA LEU A 12 33.59 -12.92 -16.30
C LEU A 12 32.55 -12.03 -17.00
N ARG A 13 33.00 -10.89 -17.52
CA ARG A 13 32.79 -10.40 -18.90
C ARG A 13 31.56 -10.97 -19.64
N ALA A 14 30.35 -10.78 -19.11
CA ALA A 14 29.11 -11.20 -19.75
C ALA A 14 28.04 -10.13 -19.50
N ARG A 15 27.84 -9.28 -20.51
CA ARG A 15 26.84 -8.19 -20.67
C ARG A 15 25.76 -8.11 -19.55
N PRO A 16 26.08 -7.56 -18.36
CA PRO A 16 25.14 -7.48 -17.23
C PRO A 16 23.95 -6.56 -17.52
N ILE A 17 24.10 -5.69 -18.53
CA ILE A 17 23.05 -4.79 -19.03
C ILE A 17 21.78 -5.56 -19.40
N ARG A 18 21.88 -6.71 -20.10
CA ARG A 18 20.67 -7.41 -20.59
C ARG A 18 19.85 -8.07 -19.49
N ILE A 19 20.53 -8.67 -18.50
CA ILE A 19 19.86 -9.33 -17.37
C ILE A 19 19.22 -8.27 -16.47
N PHE A 20 19.92 -7.16 -16.23
CA PHE A 20 19.37 -6.03 -15.48
C PHE A 20 18.17 -5.39 -16.19
N SER A 21 18.22 -5.23 -17.53
CA SER A 21 17.10 -4.74 -18.33
C SER A 21 15.88 -5.66 -18.27
N LEU A 22 16.07 -6.99 -18.31
CA LEU A 22 14.96 -7.95 -18.24
C LEU A 22 14.32 -7.97 -16.85
N LEU A 23 15.12 -7.88 -15.79
CA LEU A 23 14.63 -7.81 -14.41
C LEU A 23 13.91 -6.49 -14.11
N ALA A 24 14.38 -5.38 -14.67
CA ALA A 24 13.69 -4.10 -14.57
C ALA A 24 12.35 -4.10 -15.34
N LEU A 25 12.29 -4.74 -16.52
CA LEU A 25 11.07 -4.85 -17.31
C LEU A 25 9.99 -5.69 -16.60
N SER A 26 10.38 -6.81 -15.99
CA SER A 26 9.43 -7.64 -15.26
C SER A 26 8.90 -6.91 -14.03
N ALA A 27 9.75 -6.20 -13.28
CA ALA A 27 9.33 -5.41 -12.13
C ALA A 27 8.34 -4.28 -12.51
N PHE A 28 8.52 -3.66 -13.68
CA PHE A 28 7.63 -2.58 -14.16
C PHE A 28 6.21 -3.06 -14.47
N LEU A 29 6.03 -4.33 -14.85
CA LEU A 29 4.71 -4.91 -15.12
C LEU A 29 3.95 -5.35 -13.86
N TYR A 30 4.60 -5.39 -12.70
CA TYR A 30 4.01 -5.87 -11.45
C TYR A 30 3.52 -4.76 -10.53
N VAL A 31 3.50 -3.50 -10.96
CA VAL A 31 2.97 -2.41 -10.14
C VAL A 31 1.45 -2.53 -10.06
N PRO A 32 0.87 -2.85 -8.88
CA PRO A 32 -0.57 -2.87 -8.74
C PRO A 32 -1.09 -1.43 -8.88
N GLN A 33 -2.07 -1.23 -9.75
CA GLN A 33 -2.71 0.06 -9.92
C GLN A 33 -3.58 0.35 -8.69
N LEU A 34 -3.11 1.23 -7.81
CA LEU A 34 -3.88 1.68 -6.66
C LEU A 34 -4.84 2.79 -7.12
N ALA A 35 -6.13 2.46 -7.27
CA ALA A 35 -7.14 3.45 -7.59
C ALA A 35 -7.42 4.31 -6.34
N ALA A 36 -7.17 5.61 -6.44
CA ALA A 36 -7.55 6.58 -5.41
C ALA A 36 -9.03 6.97 -5.59
N LEU A 37 -9.73 7.24 -4.48
CA LEU A 37 -11.09 7.77 -4.52
C LEU A 37 -11.05 9.25 -4.97
N GLU A 38 -11.91 9.61 -5.92
CA GLU A 38 -12.07 10.98 -6.40
C GLU A 38 -13.28 11.67 -5.73
N VAL A 39 -13.30 13.00 -5.80
CA VAL A 39 -14.42 13.78 -5.27
C VAL A 39 -15.69 13.48 -6.06
N GLY A 40 -16.74 13.03 -5.36
CA GLY A 40 -18.00 12.64 -5.98
C GLY A 40 -18.16 11.13 -6.17
N ASP A 41 -17.11 10.35 -5.95
CA ASP A 41 -17.20 8.90 -5.96
C ASP A 41 -18.17 8.39 -4.90
N LYS A 42 -18.86 7.30 -5.23
CA LYS A 42 -19.69 6.60 -4.27
C LYS A 42 -18.80 5.99 -3.19
N THR A 43 -18.97 6.43 -1.95
CA THR A 43 -18.20 5.89 -0.84
C THR A 43 -18.46 4.38 -0.68
N PRO A 44 -17.40 3.55 -0.60
CA PRO A 44 -17.54 2.12 -0.34
C PRO A 44 -18.24 1.90 1.00
N ASP A 45 -19.11 0.90 1.07
CA ASP A 45 -19.77 0.55 2.33
C ASP A 45 -18.80 -0.29 3.17
N PHE A 46 -18.73 0.01 4.46
CA PHE A 46 -17.92 -0.73 5.40
C PHE A 46 -18.66 -0.93 6.71
N VAL A 47 -18.28 -2.01 7.38
CA VAL A 47 -18.85 -2.43 8.65
C VAL A 47 -17.71 -2.55 9.65
N LEU A 48 -17.82 -1.82 10.75
CA LEU A 48 -16.78 -1.75 11.79
C LEU A 48 -17.40 -1.95 13.17
N PRO A 49 -16.70 -2.63 14.09
CA PRO A 49 -17.09 -2.64 15.49
C PRO A 49 -16.87 -1.24 16.09
N SER A 50 -17.88 -0.74 16.79
CA SER A 50 -17.76 0.44 17.64
C SER A 50 -17.04 0.09 18.94
N SER A 51 -16.41 1.08 19.57
CA SER A 51 -15.95 1.00 20.96
C SER A 51 -17.06 0.64 21.95
N SER A 52 -18.33 0.92 21.61
CA SER A 52 -19.50 0.55 22.41
C SER A 52 -19.97 -0.90 22.23
N GLY A 53 -19.30 -1.69 21.38
CA GLY A 53 -19.70 -3.06 21.05
C GLY A 53 -20.84 -3.17 20.02
N LYS A 54 -21.38 -2.04 19.55
CA LYS A 54 -22.33 -2.02 18.44
C LYS A 54 -21.61 -2.16 17.10
N THR A 55 -22.26 -2.81 16.14
CA THR A 55 -21.78 -2.83 14.76
C THR A 55 -22.20 -1.52 14.07
N LEU A 56 -21.24 -0.81 13.49
CA LEU A 56 -21.48 0.40 12.69
C LEU A 56 -21.38 0.05 11.22
N ARG A 57 -22.36 0.49 10.43
CA ARG A 57 -22.33 0.38 8.97
C ARG A 57 -22.48 1.77 8.36
N LEU A 58 -21.62 2.11 7.40
CA LEU A 58 -21.66 3.44 6.79
C LEU A 58 -23.00 3.72 6.09
N SER A 59 -23.60 2.70 5.46
CA SER A 59 -24.90 2.84 4.81
C SER A 59 -26.06 3.20 5.75
N ASP A 60 -25.94 3.03 7.06
CA ASP A 60 -26.97 3.44 8.02
C ASP A 60 -27.03 4.98 8.20
N TYR A 61 -26.01 5.70 7.73
CA TYR A 61 -25.91 7.16 7.80
C TYR A 61 -26.27 7.86 6.48
N ARG A 62 -26.80 7.14 5.48
CA ARG A 62 -27.24 7.74 4.21
C ARG A 62 -28.29 8.82 4.45
N GLY A 63 -28.20 9.92 3.70
CA GLY A 63 -29.10 11.08 3.85
C GLY A 63 -28.72 12.05 4.97
N LYS A 64 -27.65 11.76 5.72
CA LYS A 64 -27.06 12.68 6.71
C LYS A 64 -25.74 13.23 6.19
N ILE A 65 -25.38 14.43 6.63
CA ILE A 65 -24.02 14.95 6.46
C ILE A 65 -23.13 14.19 7.44
N VAL A 66 -22.09 13.54 6.93
CA VAL A 66 -21.16 12.72 7.70
C VAL A 66 -19.74 13.21 7.41
N LEU A 67 -19.00 13.49 8.47
CA LEU A 67 -17.56 13.70 8.42
C LEU A 67 -16.88 12.41 8.89
N LEU A 68 -16.01 11.84 8.06
CA LEU A 68 -15.19 10.68 8.41
C LEU A 68 -13.79 11.16 8.80
N ASP A 69 -13.35 10.78 9.99
CA ASP A 69 -12.04 11.11 10.52
C ASP A 69 -11.26 9.81 10.78
N PHE A 70 -10.10 9.68 10.14
CA PHE A 70 -9.22 8.52 10.24
C PHE A 70 -8.02 8.87 11.12
N TRP A 71 -8.10 8.51 12.40
CA TRP A 71 -7.08 8.81 13.40
C TRP A 71 -6.68 7.55 14.19
N ALA A 72 -5.61 7.67 14.96
CA ALA A 72 -5.16 6.64 15.88
C ALA A 72 -4.55 7.25 17.14
N THR A 73 -4.55 6.52 18.25
CA THR A 73 -4.02 6.99 19.56
C THR A 73 -2.52 7.28 19.55
N TRP A 74 -1.80 6.71 18.61
CA TRP A 74 -0.36 6.89 18.39
C TRP A 74 -0.05 7.79 17.18
N CYS A 75 -1.08 8.36 16.56
CA CYS A 75 -0.89 9.29 15.46
C CYS A 75 -0.49 10.66 16.03
N SER A 76 0.79 11.03 15.88
CA SER A 76 1.29 12.30 16.42
C SER A 76 0.83 13.55 15.66
N SER A 77 0.39 13.40 14.41
CA SER A 77 0.10 14.50 13.49
C SER A 77 -1.26 14.36 12.80
N CYS A 78 -2.18 13.64 13.44
CA CYS A 78 -3.60 13.75 13.21
C CYS A 78 -4.09 14.98 14.01
#